data_AF-A0AAN2CAC0-F1
#
_entry.id   AF-A0AAN2CAC0-F1
#
_cell.length_a   1.000
_cell.length_b   1.000
_cell.length_c   1.000
_cell.angle_alpha   90.00
_cell.angle_beta   90.00
_cell.angle_gamma   90.00
#
_symmetry.space_group_name_H-M   'P 1'
#
loop_
_entity.id
_entity.type
_entity.pdbx_description
1 polymer ?
#
loop_
_entity_poly.entity_id
_entity_poly.type
_entity_poly.pdbx_seq_one_letter_code
_entity_poly.pdbx_strand_id
1 'polypeptide(L)'
;MGSPVNTMAVAKPKIVKGDTVVLRRGKEKGKRGIVKAVFPKDGVATVEGLNVVKRHTKPGQTGQAQGGGIIEKEAPIPLSALMVIDPKTDRPTRVRRVRQSDGTTVRVSVKSGEQLLVPSKA
;
A
#
# COMPACT_ATOMS: atom_id res chain seq x y z
N MET A 1 11.59 20.83 25.67
CA MET A 1 12.20 20.93 24.33
C MET A 1 11.41 20.05 23.37
N GLY A 2 10.37 20.61 22.73
CA GLY A 2 9.58 19.89 21.73
C GLY A 2 10.36 19.86 20.42
N SER A 3 10.74 18.66 19.98
CA SER A 3 11.35 18.49 18.65
C SER A 3 10.36 18.98 17.59
N PRO A 4 10.78 19.79 16.61
CA PRO A 4 9.90 20.20 15.52
C PRO A 4 9.45 18.94 14.78
N VAL A 5 8.15 18.69 14.79
CA VAL A 5 7.54 17.64 13.96
C VAL A 5 7.87 18.02 12.53
N ASN A 6 8.78 17.28 11.89
CA ASN A 6 9.22 17.57 10.55
C ASN A 6 8.03 17.33 9.60
N THR A 7 7.28 18.38 9.29
CA THR A 7 6.15 18.37 8.37
C THR A 7 6.70 18.34 6.94
N MET A 8 7.36 17.24 6.57
CA MET A 8 7.79 16.99 5.20
C MET A 8 6.53 16.91 4.33
N ALA A 9 6.52 17.65 3.21
CA ALA A 9 5.43 17.63 2.24
C ALA A 9 5.17 16.19 1.76
N VAL A 10 4.08 15.59 2.25
CA VAL A 10 3.72 14.21 1.93
C VAL A 10 3.13 14.18 0.52
N ALA A 11 3.90 13.68 -0.45
CA ALA A 11 3.41 13.47 -1.80
C ALA A 11 2.20 12.51 -1.79
N LYS A 12 1.03 12.98 -2.25
CA LYS A 12 -0.22 12.19 -2.22
C LYS A 12 -0.04 10.90 -3.04
N PRO A 13 0.00 9.71 -2.42
CA PRO A 13 0.33 8.46 -3.11
C PRO A 13 -0.74 8.11 -4.15
N LYS A 14 -0.29 7.54 -5.26
CA LYS A 14 -1.17 7.11 -6.36
C LYS A 14 -1.94 5.83 -6.05
N ILE A 15 -1.49 5.07 -5.05
CA ILE A 15 -2.04 3.80 -4.57
C ILE A 15 -2.80 4.07 -3.26
N VAL A 16 -3.93 3.40 -3.09
CA VAL A 16 -4.85 3.53 -1.95
C VAL A 16 -5.06 2.16 -1.30
N LYS A 17 -5.44 2.14 -0.02
CA LYS A 17 -5.93 0.95 0.66
C LYS A 17 -7.08 0.29 -0.13
N GLY A 18 -7.01 -1.02 -0.29
CA GLY A 18 -8.00 -1.80 -1.05
C GLY A 18 -7.70 -1.94 -2.54
N ASP A 19 -6.70 -1.24 -3.09
CA ASP A 19 -6.28 -1.47 -4.46
C ASP A 19 -5.66 -2.87 -4.60
N THR A 20 -5.94 -3.53 -5.73
CA THR A 20 -5.20 -4.72 -6.15
C THR A 20 -3.92 -4.27 -6.85
N VAL A 21 -2.78 -4.74 -6.36
CA VAL A 21 -1.46 -4.38 -6.88
C VAL A 21 -0.66 -5.61 -7.25
N VAL A 22 0.29 -5.43 -8.17
CA VAL A 22 1.29 -6.42 -8.55
C VAL A 22 2.69 -5.89 -8.27
N LEU A 23 3.57 -6.78 -7.81
CA LEU A 23 4.96 -6.46 -7.57
C LEU A 23 5.72 -6.43 -8.90
N ARG A 24 6.25 -5.26 -9.28
CA ARG A 24 7.05 -5.09 -10.51
C ARG A 24 8.50 -5.54 -10.32
N ARG A 25 9.05 -5.40 -9.11
CA ARG A 25 10.47 -5.64 -8.77
C ARG A 25 10.57 -6.24 -7.37
N GLY A 26 11.61 -7.04 -7.13
CA GLY A 26 11.88 -7.68 -5.83
C GLY A 26 11.81 -9.21 -5.88
N LYS A 27 11.96 -9.85 -4.71
CA LYS A 27 11.97 -11.31 -4.56
C LYS A 27 10.69 -11.96 -5.05
N GLU A 28 9.56 -11.27 -4.91
CA GLU A 28 8.23 -11.79 -5.25
C GLU A 28 7.64 -11.11 -6.50
N LYS A 29 8.50 -10.79 -7.47
CA LYS A 29 8.10 -10.17 -8.73
C LYS A 29 6.98 -10.97 -9.41
N GLY A 30 5.93 -10.27 -9.84
CA GLY A 30 4.79 -10.82 -10.58
C GLY A 30 3.65 -11.32 -9.69
N LYS A 31 3.85 -11.46 -8.38
CA LYS A 31 2.74 -11.78 -7.46
C LYS A 31 1.79 -10.59 -7.29
N ARG A 32 0.51 -10.91 -7.11
CA ARG A 32 -0.58 -9.96 -6.88
C ARG A 32 -0.99 -9.99 -5.41
N GLY A 33 -1.50 -8.88 -4.90
CA GLY A 33 -2.07 -8.80 -3.56
C GLY A 33 -2.88 -7.52 -3.35
N ILE A 34 -3.60 -7.47 -2.23
CA ILE A 34 -4.46 -6.32 -1.88
C ILE A 34 -3.70 -5.42 -0.92
N VAL A 35 -3.78 -4.11 -1.13
CA VAL A 35 -3.12 -3.13 -0.25
C VAL A 35 -3.88 -3.00 1.07
N LYS A 36 -3.26 -3.40 2.18
CA LYS A 36 -3.84 -3.33 3.52
C LYS A 36 -3.68 -1.96 4.16
N ALA A 37 -2.49 -1.38 4.01
CA ALA A 37 -2.15 -0.07 4.53
C ALA A 37 -1.12 0.62 3.64
N VAL A 38 -1.21 1.95 3.54
CA VAL A 38 -0.23 2.79 2.84
C VAL A 38 0.35 3.74 3.87
N PHE A 39 1.67 3.88 3.87
CA PHE A 39 2.44 4.78 4.72
C PHE A 39 3.08 5.87 3.83
N PRO A 40 2.36 6.98 3.58
CA PRO A 40 2.79 7.99 2.61
C PRO A 40 4.09 8.71 3.02
N LYS A 41 4.34 8.82 4.32
CA LYS A 41 5.53 9.48 4.89
C LYS A 41 6.81 8.73 4.51
N ASP A 42 6.77 7.41 4.61
CA ASP A 42 7.92 6.54 4.34
C ASP A 42 7.96 6.05 2.88
N GLY A 43 6.92 6.35 2.10
CA GLY A 43 6.83 5.92 0.70
C GLY A 43 6.64 4.41 0.52
N VAL A 44 6.09 3.73 1.54
CA VAL A 44 5.89 2.27 1.55
C VAL A 44 4.43 1.89 1.75
N ALA A 45 4.07 0.65 1.40
CA ALA A 45 2.75 0.07 1.61
C ALA A 45 2.87 -1.39 2.04
N THR A 46 1.94 -1.85 2.88
CA THR A 46 1.82 -3.26 3.25
C THR A 46 0.77 -3.90 2.34
N VAL A 47 1.16 -5.00 1.70
CA VAL A 47 0.31 -5.76 0.78
C VAL A 47 0.08 -7.14 1.37
N GLU A 48 -1.16 -7.59 1.33
CA GLU A 48 -1.56 -8.86 1.89
C GLU A 48 -0.87 -10.03 1.19
N GLY A 49 -0.29 -10.94 1.99
CA GLY A 49 0.36 -12.15 1.49
C GLY A 49 1.67 -11.92 0.72
N LEU A 50 2.17 -10.68 0.65
CA LEU A 50 3.45 -10.35 0.03
C LEU A 50 4.46 -9.87 1.07
N ASN A 51 5.73 -10.20 0.82
CA ASN A 51 6.86 -9.80 1.65
C ASN A 51 6.69 -10.21 3.13
N VAL A 52 6.27 -11.45 3.36
CA VAL A 52 6.11 -12.00 4.71
C VAL A 52 7.48 -12.28 5.31
N VAL A 53 7.74 -11.70 6.48
CA VAL A 53 8.98 -11.90 7.25
C VAL A 53 8.68 -12.61 8.56
N LYS A 54 9.56 -13.56 8.91
CA LYS A 54 9.52 -14.25 10.19
C LYS A 54 10.26 -13.41 11.23
N ARG A 55 9.52 -12.85 12.18
CA ARG A 55 10.08 -12.06 13.28
C ARG A 55 10.07 -12.88 14.56
N HIS A 56 11.26 -13.18 15.07
CA HIS A 56 11.43 -13.73 16.42
C HIS A 56 11.14 -12.62 17.42
N THR A 57 10.10 -12.80 18.23
CA THR A 57 9.70 -11.82 19.24
C THR A 57 9.91 -12.43 20.61
N LYS A 58 10.65 -11.73 21.48
CA LYS A 58 10.84 -12.17 22.87
C LYS A 58 9.47 -12.18 23.58
N PRO A 59 9.14 -13.23 24.34
CA PRO A 59 7.94 -13.23 25.19
C PRO A 59 8.03 -12.05 26.17
N GLY A 60 6.98 -11.24 26.23
CA GLY A 60 6.90 -10.11 27.16
C GLY A 60 6.62 -10.60 28.58
N GLN A 61 7.32 -10.02 29.56
CA GLN A 61 6.95 -10.17 30.97
C GLN A 61 5.74 -9.28 31.23
N THR A 62 4.71 -9.81 31.92
CA THR A 62 3.44 -9.17 32.33
C THR A 62 2.24 -9.40 31.38
N GLY A 63 1.47 -10.46 31.66
CA GLY A 63 -0.01 -10.48 31.68
C GLY A 63 -0.83 -10.29 30.40
N GLN A 64 -0.30 -9.70 29.33
CA GLN A 64 -1.04 -9.44 28.08
C GLN A 64 -0.25 -9.77 26.81
N ALA A 65 0.95 -10.31 26.93
CA ALA A 65 1.82 -10.55 25.80
C ALA A 65 1.53 -11.91 25.15
N GLN A 66 1.00 -11.86 23.94
CA GLN A 66 0.98 -12.94 22.94
C GLN A 66 2.18 -13.88 23.13
N GLY A 67 1.92 -15.20 23.20
CA GLY A 67 2.94 -16.22 23.47
C GLY A 67 4.20 -15.97 22.64
N GLY A 68 5.36 -15.96 23.31
CA GLY A 68 6.65 -15.80 22.65
C GLY A 68 6.81 -16.84 21.54
N GLY A 69 7.31 -16.42 20.38
CA GLY A 69 7.36 -17.29 19.22
C GLY A 69 7.78 -16.58 17.92
N ILE A 70 7.74 -17.34 16.84
CA ILE A 70 7.97 -16.85 15.48
C ILE A 70 6.66 -16.24 14.99
N ILE A 71 6.61 -14.91 14.88
CA ILE A 71 5.45 -14.20 14.34
C ILE A 71 5.71 -13.94 12.86
N GLU A 72 4.78 -14.35 12.02
CA GLU A 72 4.77 -13.98 10.61
C GLU A 72 4.12 -12.60 10.46
N LYS A 73 4.88 -11.64 9.94
CA LYS A 73 4.41 -10.28 9.72
C LYS A 73 4.70 -9.85 8.29
N GLU A 74 3.72 -9.21 7.66
CA GLU A 74 3.88 -8.58 6.36
C GLU A 74 4.81 -7.36 6.51
N ALA A 75 5.91 -7.36 5.77
CA ALA A 75 6.83 -6.25 5.75
C ALA A 75 6.42 -5.21 4.69
N PRO A 76 6.64 -3.91 4.97
CA PRO A 76 6.33 -2.85 4.03
C PRO A 76 7.14 -2.99 2.73
N ILE A 77 6.49 -2.64 1.63
CA ILE A 77 7.02 -2.70 0.27
C ILE A 77 7.07 -1.26 -0.28
N PRO A 78 8.14 -0.84 -0.96
CA PRO A 78 8.21 0.50 -1.54
C PRO A 78 7.14 0.71 -2.62
N LEU A 79 6.46 1.87 -2.59
CA LEU A 79 5.40 2.21 -3.54
C LEU A 79 5.88 2.21 -5.01
N SER A 80 7.17 2.49 -5.25
CA SER A 80 7.77 2.47 -6.59
C SER A 80 7.90 1.05 -7.19
N ALA A 81 7.88 0.02 -6.35
CA ALA A 81 7.90 -1.38 -6.78
C ALA A 81 6.49 -1.94 -7.05
N LEU A 82 5.43 -1.21 -6.72
CA LEU A 82 4.04 -1.63 -6.88
C LEU A 82 3.41 -0.98 -8.12
N MET A 83 2.55 -1.75 -8.80
CA MET A 83 1.68 -1.25 -9.85
C MET A 83 0.24 -1.67 -9.57
N VAL A 84 -0.72 -0.78 -9.83
CA VAL A 84 -2.14 -1.12 -9.72
C VAL A 84 -2.53 -2.01 -10.89
N ILE A 85 -3.38 -3.00 -10.61
CA ILE A 85 -4.02 -3.83 -11.61
C ILE A 85 -5.36 -3.22 -11.97
N ASP A 86 -5.62 -3.11 -13.26
CA ASP A 86 -6.95 -2.72 -13.73
C ASP A 86 -7.94 -3.86 -13.51
N PRO A 87 -9.09 -3.61 -12.87
CA PRO A 87 -10.09 -4.66 -12.59
C PRO A 87 -10.69 -5.27 -13.85
N LYS A 88 -10.68 -4.56 -14.98
CA LYS A 88 -11.25 -5.02 -16.25
C LYS A 88 -10.26 -5.72 -17.17
N THR A 89 -9.00 -5.25 -17.19
CA THR A 89 -7.99 -5.77 -18.13
C THR A 89 -7.00 -6.71 -17.48
N ASP A 90 -7.03 -6.83 -16.14
CA ASP A 90 -6.11 -7.66 -15.36
C ASP A 90 -4.63 -7.37 -15.60
N ARG A 91 -4.34 -6.22 -16.21
CA ARG A 91 -2.99 -5.81 -16.59
C ARG A 91 -2.47 -4.75 -15.61
N PRO A 92 -1.15 -4.72 -15.37
CA PRO A 92 -0.53 -3.65 -14.60
C PRO A 92 -0.62 -2.33 -15.36
N THR A 93 -1.09 -1.29 -14.69
CA THR A 93 -1.30 0.04 -15.28
C THR A 93 -0.76 1.17 -14.42
N ARG A 94 -0.70 2.35 -15.03
CA ARG A 94 -0.40 3.60 -14.34
C ARG A 94 -1.72 4.28 -13.98
N VAL A 95 -1.75 4.92 -12.82
CA VAL A 95 -2.88 5.69 -12.33
C VAL A 95 -2.74 7.16 -12.74
N ARG A 96 -3.77 7.69 -13.39
CA ARG A 96 -3.98 9.12 -13.65
C ARG A 96 -5.05 9.65 -12.70
N ARG A 97 -4.96 10.92 -12.31
CA ARG A 97 -6.03 11.63 -11.61
C ARG A 97 -6.71 12.57 -12.61
N VAL A 98 -8.03 12.52 -12.68
CA VAL A 98 -8.84 13.39 -13.53
C VAL A 98 -9.83 14.13 -12.65
N ARG A 99 -9.95 15.44 -12.86
CA ARG A 99 -10.99 16.26 -12.23
C ARG A 99 -12.26 16.12 -13.05
N GLN A 100 -13.36 15.80 -12.39
CA GLN A 100 -14.69 15.74 -13.00
C GLN A 100 -15.34 17.13 -12.95
N SER A 101 -16.41 17.32 -13.70
CA SER A 101 -17.28 18.52 -13.69
C SER A 101 -17.70 18.92 -12.28
N ASP A 102 -17.89 17.92 -11.41
CA ASP A 102 -18.44 18.09 -10.06
C ASP A 102 -17.38 18.50 -9.03
N GLY A 103 -16.16 18.82 -9.50
CA GLY A 103 -15.01 19.22 -8.65
C GLY A 103 -14.32 18.05 -7.95
N THR A 104 -14.88 16.84 -8.01
CA THR A 104 -14.27 15.63 -7.46
C THR A 104 -13.08 15.17 -8.32
N THR A 105 -12.08 14.58 -7.68
CA THR A 105 -10.92 14.00 -8.38
C THR A 105 -11.00 12.49 -8.36
N VAL A 106 -11.23 11.89 -9.51
CA VAL A 106 -11.29 10.44 -9.69
C VAL A 106 -9.93 9.88 -10.11
N ARG A 107 -9.67 8.64 -9.73
CA ARG A 107 -8.51 7.87 -10.16
C ARG A 107 -8.92 7.04 -11.37
N VAL A 108 -8.15 7.11 -12.43
CA VAL A 108 -8.42 6.39 -13.68
C VAL A 108 -7.18 5.62 -14.10
N SER A 109 -7.40 4.43 -14.63
CA SER A 109 -6.34 3.68 -15.29
C SER A 109 -5.94 4.37 -16.60
N VAL A 110 -4.65 4.37 -16.92
CA VAL A 110 -4.17 4.93 -18.20
C VAL A 110 -4.46 3.99 -19.38
N LYS A 111 -4.55 2.67 -19.16
CA LYS A 111 -4.77 1.73 -20.28
C LYS A 111 -6.25 1.54 -20.60
N SER A 112 -7.11 1.30 -19.60
CA SER A 112 -8.54 1.10 -19.85
C SER A 112 -9.36 2.39 -19.74
N GLY A 113 -8.80 3.48 -19.20
CA GLY A 113 -9.54 4.72 -18.97
C GLY A 113 -10.57 4.59 -17.85
N GLU A 114 -10.52 3.51 -17.08
CA GLU A 114 -11.56 3.10 -16.16
C GLU A 114 -11.29 3.59 -14.75
N GLN A 115 -12.37 3.91 -14.05
CA GLN A 115 -12.29 4.45 -12.70
C GLN A 115 -11.83 3.36 -11.73
N LEU A 116 -10.72 3.63 -11.05
CA LEU A 116 -10.21 2.80 -9.97
C LEU A 116 -10.96 3.16 -8.67
N LEU A 117 -11.03 2.19 -7.76
CA LEU A 117 -11.73 2.30 -6.48
C LEU A 117 -11.52 3.67 -5.82
N VAL A 118 -12.64 4.28 -5.46
CA VAL A 118 -12.68 5.56 -4.78
C VAL A 118 -12.11 5.34 -3.38
N PRO A 119 -11.07 6.08 -2.95
CA PRO A 119 -10.64 6.02 -1.56
C PRO A 119 -11.83 6.33 -0.66
N SER A 120 -12.28 5.36 0.15
CA SER A 120 -13.16 5.67 1.27
C SER A 120 -12.38 6.66 2.14
N LYS A 121 -12.90 7.89 2.30
CA LYS A 121 -12.38 8.83 3.29
C LYS A 121 -12.26 8.09 4.62
N ALA A 122 -11.04 8.03 5.16
CA ALA A 122 -10.82 7.85 6.59
C ALA A 122 -10.64 9.24 7.19
#